data_AF-X0XTG8-F1
#
_entry.id   AF-X0XTG8-F1
#
_cell.length_a   1.000
_cell.length_b   1.000
_cell.length_c   1.000
_cell.angle_alpha   90.00
_cell.angle_beta   90.00
_cell.angle_gamma   90.00
#
_symmetry.space_group_name_H-M   'P 1'
#
loop_
_entity.id
_entity.type
_entity.pdbx_description
1 polymer ?
#
loop_
_entity_poly.entity_id
_entity_poly.type
_entity_poly.pdbx_seq_one_letter_code
_entity_poly.pdbx_strand_id
1 'polypeptide(L)' 'DEAWVAALGALAGRGAKLAVILLEPSTFDEAAADSLLVFGALAASDVYTYRVKRSDDLMSALAGGVEAPVSAASRGMR' A
#
# COMPACT_ATOMS: atom_id res chain seq x y z
N ASP A 1 3.66 -17.66 -5.18
CA ASP A 1 2.21 -17.63 -5.41
C ASP A 1 1.67 -16.30 -4.92
N GLU A 2 0.76 -15.69 -5.69
CA GLU A 2 0.14 -14.39 -5.46
C GLU A 2 -1.29 -14.51 -4.92
N ALA A 3 -1.73 -15.71 -4.51
CA ALA A 3 -3.06 -15.95 -3.90
C ALA A 3 -3.39 -15.01 -2.72
N TRP A 4 -2.38 -14.51 -2.01
CA TRP A 4 -2.56 -13.52 -0.94
C TRP A 4 -3.11 -12.19 -1.45
N VAL A 5 -2.80 -11.77 -2.68
CA VAL A 5 -3.32 -10.53 -3.29
C VAL A 5 -4.83 -10.63 -3.46
N ALA A 6 -5.31 -11.78 -3.95
CA ALA A 6 -6.74 -12.05 -4.07
C ALA A 6 -7.45 -12.07 -2.71
N ALA A 7 -6.80 -12.62 -1.68
CA ALA A 7 -7.33 -12.61 -0.31
C ALA A 7 -7.46 -11.18 0.25
N LEU A 8 -6.47 -10.31 -0.01
CA LEU A 8 -6.55 -8.90 0.38
C LEU A 8 -7.66 -8.17 -0.38
N GLY A 9 -7.85 -8.43 -1.67
CA GLY A 9 -8.96 -7.88 -2.43
C GLY A 9 -10.33 -8.30 -1.88
N ALA A 10 -10.47 -9.56 -1.44
CA ALA A 10 -11.69 -10.03 -0.78
C ALA A 10 -11.95 -9.34 0.57
N LEU A 11 -10.89 -9.01 1.33
CA LEU A 11 -11.00 -8.25 2.57
C LEU A 11 -11.35 -6.77 2.30
N ALA A 12 -10.72 -6.14 1.32
CA ALA A 12 -11.03 -4.78 0.87
C ALA A 12 -12.50 -4.65 0.44
N GLY A 13 -13.01 -5.62 -0.34
CA GLY A 13 -14.41 -5.67 -0.76
C GLY A 13 -15.41 -5.83 0.40
N ARG A 14 -14.96 -6.24 1.59
CA ARG A 14 -15.76 -6.29 2.83
C ARG A 14 -15.64 -5.02 3.68
N GLY A 15 -14.96 -3.99 3.16
CA GLY A 15 -14.78 -2.70 3.82
C GLY A 15 -13.56 -2.62 4.74
N ALA A 16 -12.67 -3.62 4.74
CA ALA A 16 -11.43 -3.54 5.50
C ALA A 16 -10.51 -2.45 4.91
N LYS A 17 -9.89 -1.65 5.79
CA LYS A 17 -8.85 -0.69 5.39
C LYS A 17 -7.50 -1.39 5.44
N LEU A 18 -6.86 -1.52 4.29
CA LEU A 18 -5.64 -2.29 4.10
C LEU A 18 -4.53 -1.39 3.58
N ALA A 19 -3.32 -1.64 4.06
CA ALA A 19 -2.09 -1.08 3.52
C ALA A 19 -1.05 -2.20 3.38
N VAL A 20 -0.26 -2.15 2.30
CA VAL A 20 0.79 -3.13 2.00
C VAL A 20 2.11 -2.40 1.80
N ILE A 21 3.17 -2.92 2.41
CA ILE A 21 4.55 -2.55 2.09
C ILE A 21 5.09 -3.62 1.16
N LEU A 22 5.32 -3.27 -0.10
CA LEU A 22 5.76 -4.19 -1.15
C LEU A 22 7.24 -3.96 -1.45
N LEU A 23 8.08 -4.95 -1.18
CA LEU A 23 9.49 -4.90 -1.59
C LEU A 23 9.59 -5.06 -3.11
N GLU A 24 10.41 -4.22 -3.75
CA GLU A 24 10.77 -4.31 -5.16
C GLU A 24 11.99 -5.24 -5.30
N PRO A 25 11.80 -6.53 -5.67
CA PRO A 25 12.84 -7.55 -5.58
C PRO A 25 14.02 -7.25 -6.50
N SER A 26 13.74 -6.71 -7.69
CA SER A 26 14.73 -6.34 -8.70
C SER A 26 15.79 -5.35 -8.20
N THR A 27 15.54 -4.66 -7.08
CA THR A 27 16.50 -3.72 -6.48
C THR A 27 17.44 -4.37 -5.46
N PHE A 28 17.14 -5.60 -5.04
CA PHE A 28 17.94 -6.43 -4.12
C PHE A 28 18.64 -7.58 -4.84
N ASP A 29 18.04 -8.10 -5.91
CA ASP A 29 18.59 -9.14 -6.79
C ASP A 29 18.22 -8.81 -8.24
N GLU A 30 19.22 -8.57 -9.09
CA GLU A 30 19.01 -8.22 -10.50
C GLU A 30 18.35 -9.36 -11.31
N ALA A 31 18.45 -10.61 -10.85
CA ALA A 31 17.80 -11.75 -11.48
C ALA A 31 16.33 -11.92 -11.05
N ALA A 32 15.88 -11.20 -10.01
CA ALA A 32 14.51 -11.29 -9.53
C ALA A 32 13.55 -10.52 -10.44
N ALA A 33 12.35 -11.08 -10.63
CA ALA A 33 11.29 -10.42 -11.37
C ALA A 33 10.82 -9.14 -10.65
N ASP A 34 10.32 -8.18 -11.43
CA ASP A 34 9.73 -6.97 -10.87
C ASP A 34 8.43 -7.25 -10.11
N SER A 35 8.05 -6.30 -9.26
CA SER A 35 6.81 -6.37 -8.48
C SER A 35 5.60 -5.74 -9.17
N LEU A 36 5.69 -5.42 -10.47
CA LEU A 36 4.76 -4.51 -11.14
C LEU A 36 3.37 -5.15 -11.33
N LEU A 37 3.31 -6.45 -11.61
CA LEU A 37 2.05 -7.20 -11.69
C LEU A 37 1.33 -7.26 -10.34
N VAL A 38 2.06 -7.58 -9.27
CA VAL A 38 1.55 -7.61 -7.89
C VAL A 38 1.05 -6.22 -7.47
N PHE A 39 1.84 -5.18 -7.73
CA PHE A 39 1.48 -3.80 -7.43
C PHE A 39 0.20 -3.38 -8.15
N GLY A 40 0.09 -3.69 -9.45
CA GLY A 40 -1.10 -3.41 -10.24
C GLY A 40 -2.36 -4.11 -9.71
N ALA A 41 -2.23 -5.38 -9.31
CA ALA A 41 -3.35 -6.16 -8.75
C ALA A 41 -3.82 -5.63 -7.38
N LEU A 42 -2.90 -5.18 -6.52
CA LEU A 42 -3.23 -4.52 -5.25
C LEU A 42 -3.94 -3.19 -5.48
N ALA A 43 -3.44 -2.36 -6.41
CA ALA A 43 -4.05 -1.09 -6.76
C ALA A 43 -5.47 -1.27 -7.34
N ALA A 44 -5.68 -2.28 -8.18
CA ALA A 44 -7.00 -2.63 -8.72
C ALA A 44 -7.99 -3.08 -7.63
N SER A 45 -7.49 -3.50 -6.47
CA SER A 45 -8.27 -3.93 -5.31
C SER A 45 -8.47 -2.82 -4.26
N ASP A 46 -8.14 -1.57 -4.58
CA ASP A 46 -8.17 -0.41 -3.67
C ASP A 46 -7.31 -0.60 -2.41
N VAL A 47 -6.20 -1.34 -2.55
CA VAL A 47 -5.23 -1.56 -1.45
C VAL A 47 -4.11 -0.53 -1.54
N TYR A 48 -4.00 0.32 -0.52
CA TYR A 48 -2.92 1.29 -0.43
C TYR A 48 -1.57 0.57 -0.37
N THR A 49 -0.70 0.80 -1.34
CA THR A 49 0.56 0.04 -1.46
C THR A 49 1.73 1.00 -1.54
N TYR A 50 2.63 0.91 -0.56
CA TYR A 50 3.92 1.58 -0.61
C TYR A 50 4.98 0.61 -1.09
N ARG A 51 5.63 0.93 -2.21
CA ARG A 51 6.68 0.10 -2.79
C ARG A 51 8.05 0.54 -2.30
N VAL A 52 8.79 -0.40 -1.74
CA VAL A 52 10.12 -0.20 -1.12
C VAL A 52 11.21 -0.77 -2.02
N LYS A 53 12.20 0.04 -2.34
CA LYS A 53 13.43 -0.33 -3.04
C LYS A 53 14.60 -0.38 -2.07
N ARG A 54 15.69 -1.07 -2.47
CA ARG A 54 16.94 -1.15 -1.67
C ARG A 54 17.53 0.22 -1.31
N SER A 55 17.37 1.21 -2.17
CA SER A 55 17.92 2.56 -1.98
C SER A 55 17.02 3.48 -1.15
N ASP A 56 15.83 3.03 -0.74
CA ASP A 56 14.88 3.89 -0.07
C ASP A 56 15.29 4.14 1.38
N ASP A 57 15.26 5.40 1.80
CA ASP A 57 15.29 5.76 3.22
C ASP A 57 13.89 5.52 3.81
N LEU A 58 13.71 4.34 4.36
CA LEU A 58 12.45 3.89 4.95
C LEU A 58 11.99 4.79 6.09
N MET A 59 12.91 5.37 6.85
CA MET A 59 12.55 6.23 7.98
C MET A 59 11.90 7.52 7.48
N SER A 60 12.47 8.12 6.44
CA SER A 60 11.88 9.28 5.76
C SER A 60 10.55 8.94 5.07
N ALA A 61 10.52 7.81 4.34
CA ALA A 61 9.34 7.43 3.57
C ALA A 61 8.12 7.06 4.42
N LEU A 62 8.34 6.47 5.60
CA LEU A 62 7.28 6.04 6.53
C LEU A 62 7.00 7.09 7.61
N ALA A 63 7.80 8.15 7.73
CA ALA A 63 7.58 9.23 8.70
C ALA A 63 6.25 9.97 8.50
N GLY A 64 5.67 9.91 7.29
CA GLY A 64 4.36 10.48 6.96
C GLY A 64 3.15 9.62 7.35
N GLY A 65 3.34 8.63 8.24
CA GLY A 65 2.31 7.65 8.60
C GLY A 65 0.99 8.28 9.07
N VAL A 66 -0.02 8.19 8.20
CA VAL A 66 -1.44 8.52 8.42
C VAL A 66 -1.66 9.96 8.89
N GLU A 67 -1.78 10.89 7.94
CA GLU A 67 -2.54 12.11 8.20
C GLU A 67 -3.96 11.66 8.61
N ALA A 68 -4.28 11.79 9.90
CA ALA A 68 -5.59 11.46 10.42
C ALA A 68 -6.64 12.20 9.57
N PRO A 69 -7.79 11.57 9.24
CA PRO A 69 -8.81 12.25 8.45
C PRO A 69 -9.12 13.57 9.15
N VAL A 70 -8.87 14.68 8.45
CA VAL A 70 -9.26 16.01 8.90
C VAL A 70 -10.74 15.91 9.24
N SER A 71 -11.03 15.92 10.54
CA SER A 71 -12.40 15.87 11.04
C SER A 71 -13.06 17.17 10.64
N ALA A 72 -13.73 17.17 9.49
CA ALA A 72 -14.68 18.19 9.09
C ALA A 72 -15.96 18.04 9.93
N ALA A 73 -15.80 18.15 11.25
CA ALA A 73 -16.89 18.16 12.20
C ALA A 73 -16.65 19.25 13.25
N SER A 74 -16.70 20.51 12.78
CA SER A 74 -17.17 21.59 13.63
C SER A 74 -17.94 22.62 12.82
N ARG A 75 -19.25 22.33 12.77
CA ARG A 75 -20.32 23.31 13.06
C ARG A 75 -20.56 24.39 12.01
N GLY A 76 -21.43 24.06 11.06
CA GLY A 76 -22.54 24.97 10.83
C GLY A 76 -23.41 25.01 12.09
N MET A 77 -23.48 26.14 12.78
CA MET A 77 -24.66 26.52 13.55
C MET A 77 -24.61 28.02 13.91
N ARG A 78 -25.47 28.78 13.22
CA ARG A 78 -25.96 30.15 13.48
C ARG A 78 -25.09 31.31 13.04
#